data_AF-A0A6P7TYE1-F1
#
_entry.id   AF-A0A6P7TYE1-F1
#
_cell.length_a   1.000
_cell.length_b   1.000
_cell.length_c   1.000
_cell.angle_alpha   90.00
_cell.angle_beta   90.00
_cell.angle_gamma   90.00
#
_symmetry.space_group_name_H-M   'P 1'
#
loop_
_entity.id
_entity.type
_entity.pdbx_description
1 polymer ?
#
loop_
_entity_poly.entity_id
_entity_poly.type
_entity_poly.pdbx_seq_one_letter_code
_entity_poly.pdbx_strand_id
1 'polypeptide(L)'
;MEDVNYYFESSGLERNFDKSATNSYLLRNDGKLIDGLDSYRYLGVLENRCSKVLKEDVLKNIKEEMQNRIEKLSETKLNSVNLFKAINEHALSPCNYYIGLIDLEPCELEEIDKLVRKILMNLNVHMKPACKERLLTEEYVWKGIDIYHFQS
;
A
#
# COMPACT_ATOMS: atom_id res chain seq x y z
N MET A 1 -15.16 -27.22 7.21
CA MET A 1 -13.70 -27.23 7.48
C MET A 1 -13.12 -28.60 7.20
N GLU A 2 -13.82 -29.69 7.55
CA GLU A 2 -13.41 -31.06 7.20
C GLU A 2 -13.07 -31.24 5.72
N ASP A 3 -13.88 -30.72 4.80
CA ASP A 3 -13.59 -30.80 3.35
C ASP A 3 -12.29 -30.08 2.95
N VAL A 4 -12.00 -28.94 3.58
CA VAL A 4 -10.77 -28.18 3.34
C VAL A 4 -9.58 -28.94 3.92
N ASN A 5 -9.72 -29.51 5.11
CA ASN A 5 -8.64 -30.31 5.72
C ASN A 5 -8.34 -31.56 4.88
N TYR A 6 -9.38 -32.25 4.40
CA TYR A 6 -9.24 -33.39 3.50
C TYR A 6 -8.56 -33.00 2.18
N TYR A 7 -8.89 -31.83 1.62
CA TYR A 7 -8.22 -31.33 0.42
C TYR A 7 -6.72 -31.06 0.67
N PHE A 8 -6.38 -30.43 1.79
CA PHE A 8 -4.99 -30.16 2.16
C PHE A 8 -4.22 -31.47 2.33
N GLU A 9 -4.75 -32.43 3.09
CA GLU A 9 -4.14 -33.74 3.30
C GLU A 9 -3.95 -34.52 1.99
N SER A 10 -4.98 -34.59 1.15
CA SER A 10 -4.90 -35.28 -0.15
C SER A 10 -3.95 -34.59 -1.14
N SER A 11 -3.74 -33.28 -0.99
CA SER A 11 -2.77 -32.51 -1.77
C SER A 11 -1.35 -32.52 -1.17
N GLY A 12 -1.14 -33.15 0.00
CA GLY A 12 0.13 -33.12 0.72
C GLY A 12 0.51 -31.75 1.28
N LEU A 13 -0.48 -30.87 1.51
CA LEU A 13 -0.31 -29.54 2.07
C LEU A 13 -0.66 -29.53 3.56
N GLU A 14 0.04 -28.71 4.33
CA GLU A 14 -0.24 -28.49 5.75
C GLU A 14 -0.62 -27.02 5.99
N ARG A 15 -1.61 -26.79 6.85
CA ARG A 15 -2.03 -25.44 7.21
C ARG A 15 -1.13 -24.88 8.30
N ASN A 16 -0.68 -23.64 8.11
CA ASN A 16 0.00 -22.90 9.17
C ASN A 16 -1.02 -22.21 10.09
N PHE A 17 -1.18 -22.72 11.31
CA PHE A 17 -2.12 -22.19 12.29
C PHE A 17 -1.79 -20.75 12.74
N ASP A 18 -0.52 -20.40 12.87
CA ASP A 18 -0.08 -19.06 13.30
C ASP A 18 -0.42 -17.96 12.29
N LYS A 19 -0.48 -18.32 11.01
CA LYS A 19 -0.84 -17.41 9.90
C LYS A 19 -2.30 -17.47 9.49
N SER A 20 -3.03 -18.49 9.96
CA SER A 20 -4.44 -18.67 9.67
C SER A 20 -5.26 -17.85 10.66
N ALA A 21 -6.30 -17.19 10.17
CA ALA A 21 -7.19 -16.40 11.00
C ALA A 21 -8.66 -16.70 10.69
N THR A 22 -9.52 -16.54 11.68
CA THR A 22 -10.96 -16.79 11.57
C THR A 22 -11.74 -15.68 12.25
N ASN A 23 -12.87 -15.29 11.68
CA ASN A 23 -13.87 -14.43 12.32
C ASN A 23 -14.99 -15.23 13.01
N SER A 24 -14.97 -16.57 12.88
CA SER A 24 -15.96 -17.48 13.44
C SER A 24 -15.43 -18.14 14.70
N TYR A 25 -16.18 -18.01 15.80
CA TYR A 25 -15.85 -18.63 17.08
C TYR A 25 -15.78 -20.15 16.99
N LEU A 26 -16.64 -20.77 16.16
CA LEU A 26 -16.68 -22.22 15.97
C LEU A 26 -15.38 -22.79 15.40
N LEU A 27 -14.58 -21.95 14.76
CA LEU A 27 -13.35 -22.31 14.06
C LEU A 27 -12.09 -21.82 14.79
N ARG A 28 -12.21 -21.41 16.06
CA ARG A 28 -11.12 -20.87 16.86
C ARG A 28 -9.94 -21.83 17.04
N ASN A 29 -10.18 -23.13 16.95
CA ASN A 29 -9.13 -24.15 17.03
C ASN A 29 -8.36 -24.32 15.71
N ASP A 30 -8.90 -23.80 14.61
CA ASP A 30 -8.34 -23.96 13.26
C ASP A 30 -7.55 -22.73 12.78
N GLY A 31 -7.50 -21.67 13.58
CA GLY A 31 -6.79 -20.43 13.30
C GLY A 31 -7.02 -19.37 14.38
N LYS A 32 -6.21 -18.30 14.36
CA LYS A 32 -6.34 -17.20 15.32
C LYS A 32 -7.68 -16.49 15.17
N LEU A 33 -8.47 -16.44 16.23
CA LEU A 33 -9.74 -15.70 16.25
C LEU A 33 -9.47 -14.19 16.21
N ILE A 34 -10.08 -13.51 15.23
CA ILE A 34 -10.04 -12.06 15.08
C ILE A 34 -11.14 -11.46 15.96
N ASP A 35 -10.82 -11.16 17.21
CA ASP A 35 -11.76 -10.61 18.18
C ASP A 35 -11.80 -9.09 18.10
N GLY A 36 -12.52 -8.53 17.11
CA GLY A 36 -12.98 -7.13 17.01
C GLY A 36 -11.95 -6.00 17.02
N LEU A 37 -11.09 -5.98 18.02
CA LEU A 37 -9.87 -5.20 18.21
C LEU A 37 -8.72 -5.69 17.34
N ASP A 38 -8.65 -6.99 17.06
CA ASP A 38 -7.64 -7.57 16.18
C ASP A 38 -7.97 -7.27 14.71
N SER A 39 -6.93 -6.96 13.92
CA SER A 39 -6.98 -6.87 12.46
C SER A 39 -6.16 -7.99 11.83
N TYR A 40 -6.54 -8.38 10.62
CA TYR A 40 -5.82 -9.38 9.83
C TYR A 40 -5.21 -8.70 8.60
N ARG A 41 -3.98 -9.11 8.26
CA ARG A 41 -3.31 -8.60 7.07
C ARG A 41 -3.58 -9.53 5.89
N TYR A 42 -4.44 -9.09 4.98
CA TYR A 42 -4.72 -9.80 3.73
C TYR A 42 -4.08 -9.05 2.55
N LEU A 43 -3.19 -9.72 1.81
CA LEU A 43 -2.44 -9.15 0.68
C LEU A 43 -1.73 -7.80 0.98
N GLY A 44 -1.32 -7.59 2.23
CA GLY A 44 -0.68 -6.34 2.67
C GLY A 44 -1.65 -5.28 3.21
N VAL A 45 -2.95 -5.46 3.03
CA VAL A 45 -4.01 -4.58 3.53
C VAL A 45 -4.46 -5.03 4.92
N LEU A 46 -4.65 -4.09 5.85
CA LEU A 46 -5.24 -4.39 7.16
C LEU A 46 -6.75 -4.36 7.06
N GLU A 47 -7.36 -5.50 7.36
CA GLU A 47 -8.80 -5.69 7.39
C GLU A 47 -9.28 -6.00 8.81
N ASN A 48 -10.43 -5.46 9.19
CA ASN A 48 -11.10 -5.85 10.44
C ASN A 48 -11.92 -7.15 10.26
N ARG A 49 -12.54 -7.63 11.34
CA ARG A 49 -13.38 -8.84 11.33
C ARG A 49 -14.55 -8.83 10.32
N CYS A 50 -14.95 -7.65 9.85
CA CYS A 50 -16.01 -7.45 8.84
C CYS A 50 -15.44 -7.37 7.42
N SER A 51 -14.15 -7.72 7.23
CA SER A 51 -13.41 -7.58 5.98
C SER A 51 -13.43 -6.15 5.43
N LYS A 52 -13.55 -5.16 6.31
CA LYS A 52 -13.45 -3.75 5.91
C LYS A 52 -12.01 -3.28 6.08
N VAL A 53 -11.53 -2.59 5.06
CA VAL A 53 -10.20 -1.98 5.04
C VAL A 53 -10.12 -0.85 6.07
N LEU A 54 -9.10 -0.89 6.91
CA LEU A 54 -8.78 0.18 7.85
C LEU A 54 -8.02 1.28 7.12
N LYS A 55 -8.77 2.18 6.45
CA LYS A 55 -8.23 3.22 5.57
C LYS A 55 -7.10 4.03 6.21
N GLU A 56 -7.28 4.49 7.44
CA GLU A 56 -6.30 5.33 8.15
C GLU A 56 -4.98 4.57 8.42
N ASP A 57 -5.08 3.34 8.90
CA ASP A 57 -3.90 2.50 9.20
C ASP A 57 -3.15 2.12 7.93
N VAL A 58 -3.87 1.80 6.86
CA VAL A 58 -3.27 1.49 5.56
C VAL A 58 -2.58 2.73 4.99
N LEU A 59 -3.21 3.90 5.05
CA LEU A 59 -2.60 5.15 4.60
C LEU A 59 -1.33 5.48 5.39
N LYS A 60 -1.32 5.24 6.70
CA LYS A 60 -0.13 5.40 7.54
C LYS A 60 0.98 4.44 7.12
N ASN A 61 0.68 3.16 6.95
CA ASN A 61 1.65 2.15 6.52
C ASN A 61 2.25 2.51 5.15
N ILE A 62 1.44 3.01 4.21
CA ILE A 62 1.90 3.46 2.89
C ILE A 62 2.88 4.62 3.03
N LYS A 63 2.53 5.64 3.82
CA LYS A 63 3.39 6.81 4.05
C LYS A 63 4.75 6.39 4.63
N GLU A 64 4.75 5.49 5.61
CA GLU A 64 5.98 4.94 6.21
C GLU A 64 6.79 4.10 5.22
N GLU A 65 6.15 3.24 4.43
CA GLU A 65 6.84 2.42 3.44
C GLU A 65 7.46 3.26 2.31
N MET A 66 6.72 4.25 1.81
CA MET A 66 7.22 5.21 0.83
C MET A 66 8.45 5.94 1.38
N GLN A 67 8.36 6.46 2.61
CA GLN A 67 9.47 7.17 3.23
C GLN A 67 10.71 6.28 3.33
N ASN A 68 10.56 5.05 3.83
CA ASN A 68 11.65 4.08 3.91
C ASN A 68 12.28 3.78 2.54
N ARG A 69 11.47 3.67 1.47
CA ARG A 69 11.96 3.45 0.11
C ARG A 69 12.72 4.67 -0.43
N ILE A 70 12.21 5.88 -0.22
CA ILE A 70 12.86 7.12 -0.67
C ILE A 70 14.19 7.33 0.08
N GLU A 71 14.22 7.09 1.38
CA GLU A 71 15.44 7.17 2.20
C GLU A 71 16.50 6.19 1.68
N LYS A 72 16.15 4.92 1.48
CA LYS A 72 17.06 3.93 0.89
C LYS A 72 17.55 4.32 -0.51
N LEU A 73 16.69 4.88 -1.34
CA LEU A 73 17.07 5.36 -2.67
C LEU A 73 18.02 6.57 -2.59
N SER A 74 17.88 7.43 -1.58
CA SER A 74 18.76 8.59 -1.38
C SER A 74 20.19 8.20 -0.98
N GLU A 75 20.36 7.05 -0.34
CA GLU A 75 21.68 6.49 -0.01
C GLU A 75 22.40 5.93 -1.25
N THR A 76 21.68 5.71 -2.34
CA THR A 76 22.27 5.21 -3.59
C THR A 76 23.00 6.33 -4.34
N LYS A 77 24.09 5.98 -5.04
CA LYS A 77 24.86 6.92 -5.88
C LYS A 77 24.23 7.12 -7.27
N LEU A 78 22.90 7.20 -7.34
CA LEU A 78 22.21 7.44 -8.60
C LEU A 78 22.33 8.92 -9.02
N ASN A 79 22.43 9.16 -10.32
CA ASN A 79 22.27 10.52 -10.83
C ASN A 79 20.82 11.00 -10.60
N SER A 80 20.60 12.32 -10.62
CA SER A 80 19.29 12.90 -10.31
C SER A 80 18.17 12.37 -11.21
N VAL A 81 18.41 12.18 -12.51
CA VAL A 81 17.41 11.65 -13.45
C VAL A 81 16.99 10.23 -13.10
N ASN A 82 17.96 9.36 -12.83
CA ASN A 82 17.72 7.96 -12.46
C ASN A 82 17.12 7.84 -11.05
N LEU A 83 17.48 8.75 -10.13
CA LEU A 83 16.90 8.80 -8.80
C LEU A 83 15.40 9.15 -8.87
N PHE A 84 15.01 10.15 -9.65
CA PHE A 84 13.59 10.47 -9.87
C PHE A 84 12.84 9.32 -10.52
N LYS A 85 13.43 8.66 -11.51
CA LYS A 85 12.85 7.47 -12.14
C LYS A 85 12.64 6.35 -11.12
N ALA A 86 13.65 6.07 -10.29
CA ALA A 86 13.57 5.05 -9.25
C ALA A 86 12.53 5.39 -8.17
N ILE A 87 12.39 6.67 -7.79
CA ILE A 87 11.34 7.09 -6.86
C ILE A 87 9.96 6.83 -7.46
N ASN A 88 9.73 7.22 -8.72
CA ASN A 88 8.44 7.02 -9.38
C ASN A 88 8.10 5.52 -9.53
N GLU A 89 9.05 4.71 -10.01
CA GLU A 89 8.81 3.28 -10.25
C GLU A 89 8.80 2.45 -8.96
N HIS A 90 9.65 2.76 -7.98
CA HIS A 90 9.81 1.92 -6.80
C HIS A 90 9.12 2.48 -5.56
N ALA A 91 9.25 3.78 -5.26
CA ALA A 91 8.69 4.34 -4.04
C ALA A 91 7.19 4.65 -4.16
N LEU A 92 6.70 5.02 -5.34
CA LEU A 92 5.27 5.31 -5.56
C LEU A 92 4.45 4.09 -6.01
N SER A 93 5.10 3.00 -6.43
CA SER A 93 4.41 1.76 -6.82
C SER A 93 3.43 1.21 -5.75
N PRO A 94 3.72 1.23 -4.43
CA PRO A 94 2.75 0.84 -3.41
C PRO A 94 1.48 1.69 -3.45
N CYS A 95 1.59 3.02 -3.62
CA CYS A 95 0.41 3.88 -3.73
C CYS A 95 -0.51 3.44 -4.86
N ASN A 96 0.05 3.11 -6.03
CA ASN A 96 -0.71 2.62 -7.18
C ASN A 96 -1.53 1.36 -6.86
N TYR A 97 -1.00 0.46 -6.04
CA TYR A 97 -1.74 -0.71 -5.60
C TYR A 97 -2.92 -0.33 -4.67
N TYR A 98 -2.67 0.53 -3.69
CA TYR A 98 -3.68 0.87 -2.69
C TYR A 98 -4.76 1.85 -3.15
N ILE A 99 -4.50 2.67 -4.19
CA ILE A 99 -5.52 3.56 -4.79
C ILE A 99 -6.71 2.78 -5.33
N GLY A 100 -6.49 1.57 -5.86
CA GLY A 100 -7.58 0.71 -6.33
C GLY A 100 -8.33 -0.02 -5.22
N LEU A 101 -7.83 0.02 -3.99
CA LEU A 101 -8.36 -0.70 -2.82
C LEU A 101 -9.06 0.22 -1.82
N ILE A 102 -8.73 1.51 -1.84
CA ILE A 102 -9.22 2.52 -0.91
C ILE A 102 -9.78 3.68 -1.72
N ASP A 103 -11.00 4.10 -1.39
CA ASP A 103 -11.58 5.33 -1.90
C ASP A 103 -10.77 6.53 -1.36
N LEU A 104 -9.79 6.99 -2.12
CA LEU A 104 -8.98 8.16 -1.79
C LEU A 104 -9.62 9.42 -2.36
N GLU A 105 -9.89 10.38 -1.48
CA GLU A 105 -10.37 11.70 -1.87
C GLU A 105 -9.22 12.51 -2.50
N PRO A 106 -9.51 13.43 -3.45
CA PRO A 106 -8.48 14.29 -4.06
C PRO A 106 -7.63 15.04 -3.03
N CYS A 107 -8.23 15.46 -1.92
CA CYS A 107 -7.53 16.13 -0.81
C CYS A 107 -6.43 15.24 -0.18
N GLU A 108 -6.69 13.95 -0.03
CA GLU A 108 -5.74 13.00 0.58
C GLU A 108 -4.56 12.72 -0.37
N LEU A 109 -4.82 12.71 -1.68
CA LEU A 109 -3.78 12.59 -2.70
C LEU A 109 -2.85 13.82 -2.69
N GLU A 110 -3.41 15.03 -2.53
CA GLU A 110 -2.61 16.24 -2.37
C GLU A 110 -1.73 16.21 -1.12
N GLU A 111 -2.21 15.63 -0.01
CA GLU A 111 -1.41 15.47 1.20
C GLU A 111 -0.23 14.53 1.00
N ILE A 112 -0.45 13.43 0.29
CA ILE A 112 0.63 12.48 -0.06
C ILE A 112 1.67 13.18 -0.94
N ASP A 113 1.26 13.95 -1.95
CA ASP A 113 2.19 14.72 -2.80
C ASP A 113 3.00 15.74 -1.98
N LYS A 114 2.34 16.49 -1.08
CA LYS A 114 3.01 17.43 -0.16
C LYS A 114 4.03 16.72 0.73
N LEU A 115 3.71 15.52 1.22
CA LEU A 115 4.60 14.71 2.06
C LEU A 115 5.84 14.26 1.27
N VAL A 116 5.65 13.71 0.07
CA VAL A 116 6.77 13.28 -0.81
C VAL A 116 7.70 14.45 -1.09
N ARG A 117 7.15 15.62 -1.43
CA ARG A 117 7.95 16.84 -1.65
C ARG A 117 8.74 17.24 -0.41
N LYS A 118 8.14 17.16 0.78
CA LYS A 118 8.82 17.47 2.04
C LYS A 118 10.01 16.53 2.29
N ILE A 119 9.84 15.23 2.04
CA ILE A 119 10.93 14.24 2.16
C ILE A 119 12.05 14.57 1.17
N LEU A 120 11.73 14.86 -0.10
CA LEU A 120 12.73 15.18 -1.11
C LEU A 120 13.47 16.49 -0.84
N MET A 121 12.80 17.48 -0.24
CA MET A 121 13.43 18.71 0.25
C MET A 121 14.41 18.42 1.39
N ASN A 122 14.01 17.58 2.35
CA ASN A 122 14.87 17.22 3.48
C ASN A 122 16.13 16.46 3.03
N LEU A 123 16.03 15.65 1.99
CA LEU A 123 17.14 14.88 1.43
C LEU A 123 18.07 15.73 0.53
N ASN A 124 17.83 17.05 0.41
CA ASN A 124 18.59 17.98 -0.45
C ASN A 124 18.67 17.59 -1.94
N VAL A 125 17.80 16.67 -2.40
CA VAL A 125 17.71 16.24 -3.80
C VAL A 125 16.94 17.28 -4.64
N HIS A 126 16.11 18.12 -3.99
CA HIS A 126 15.26 19.12 -4.64
C HIS A 126 15.28 20.50 -3.94
N MET A 127 15.36 21.59 -4.73
CA MET A 127 15.15 22.97 -4.28
C MET A 127 13.71 23.46 -4.56
N LYS A 128 13.26 24.46 -3.78
CA LYS A 128 11.88 24.98 -3.67
C LYS A 128 11.10 25.32 -4.96
N PRO A 129 11.67 25.54 -6.18
CA PRO A 129 10.86 25.79 -7.37
C PRO A 129 10.85 24.62 -8.38
N ALA A 130 11.15 23.37 -7.98
CA ALA A 130 11.13 22.27 -8.94
C ALA A 130 9.71 21.95 -9.45
N CYS A 131 9.55 22.01 -10.77
CA CYS A 131 8.31 21.86 -11.53
C CYS A 131 7.43 20.70 -11.05
N LYS A 132 6.13 20.97 -10.86
CA LYS A 132 5.11 19.95 -10.59
C LYS A 132 5.16 18.81 -11.63
N GLU A 133 5.43 19.16 -12.88
CA GLU A 133 5.55 18.28 -14.04
C GLU A 133 6.70 17.25 -13.97
N ARG A 134 7.73 17.49 -13.13
CA ARG A 134 8.89 16.58 -13.07
C ARG A 134 8.68 15.40 -12.13
N LEU A 135 7.89 15.60 -11.08
CA LEU A 135 7.45 14.53 -10.17
C LEU A 135 6.29 13.74 -10.78
N LEU A 136 5.47 14.41 -11.60
CA LEU A 136 4.29 13.87 -12.27
C LEU A 136 4.47 14.06 -13.77
N THR A 137 5.19 13.16 -14.43
CA THR A 137 5.11 13.10 -15.91
C THR A 137 3.66 12.80 -16.25
N GLU A 138 3.07 13.48 -17.23
CA GLU A 138 1.64 13.33 -17.59
C GLU A 138 1.21 11.87 -17.82
N GLU A 139 2.15 11.00 -18.18
CA GLU A 139 1.97 9.55 -18.37
C GLU A 139 1.78 8.75 -17.06
N TYR A 140 2.14 9.34 -15.92
CA TYR A 140 2.01 8.80 -14.55
C TYR A 140 1.04 9.60 -13.69
N VAL A 141 0.30 10.55 -14.27
CA VAL A 141 -0.89 11.13 -13.65
C VAL A 141 -1.90 9.99 -13.55
N TRP A 142 -1.78 9.22 -12.47
CA TRP A 142 -2.81 8.37 -11.91
C TRP A 142 -3.60 7.59 -12.98
N LYS A 143 -3.10 6.42 -13.41
CA LYS A 143 -3.87 5.47 -14.25
C LYS A 143 -5.24 5.05 -13.68
N GLY A 144 -5.68 5.62 -12.56
CA GLY A 144 -7.03 5.51 -12.00
C GLY A 144 -7.86 6.80 -11.93
N ILE A 145 -7.37 7.98 -12.35
CA ILE A 145 -8.19 9.22 -12.34
C ILE A 145 -8.86 9.50 -13.70
N ASP A 146 -8.34 8.97 -14.81
CA ASP A 146 -8.97 9.12 -16.13
C ASP A 146 -10.17 8.20 -16.40
N ILE A 147 -10.66 7.45 -15.40
CA ILE A 147 -11.84 6.56 -15.55
C ILE A 147 -13.14 7.24 -15.09
N TYR A 148 -13.10 8.39 -14.40
CA TYR A 148 -14.31 9.02 -13.85
C TYR A 148 -14.64 10.42 -14.36
N HIS A 149 -13.92 10.98 -15.34
CA HIS A 149 -14.20 12.33 -15.82
C HIS A 149 -14.15 12.48 -17.36
N PHE A 150 -14.90 11.65 -18.09
CA PHE A 150 -15.40 12.02 -19.43
C PHE A 150 -16.64 11.22 -19.85
N GLN A 151 -17.77 11.43 -19.15
CA GLN A 151 -19.13 11.36 -19.73
C GLN A 151 -20.08 12.26 -18.93
N SER A 152 -20.05 13.57 -19.18
CA SER A 152 -21.18 14.37 -19.70
C SER A 152 -20.85 15.86 -19.68
#